data_AF-A0A524I790-F1
#
_entry.id   AF-A0A524I790-F1
#
_cell.length_a   1.000
_cell.length_b   1.000
_cell.length_c   1.000
_cell.angle_alpha   90.00
_cell.angle_beta   90.00
_cell.angle_gamma   90.00
#
_symmetry.space_group_name_H-M   'P 1'
#
loop_
_entity.id
_entity.type
_entity.pdbx_description
1 polymer ?
#
loop_
_entity_poly.entity_id
_entity_poly.type
_entity_poly.pdbx_seq_one_letter_code
_entity_poly.pdbx_strand_id
1 'polypeptide(L)' 'MKEEKTILAVKVDYAVAERVKRFCRERGLKYGFFVEKAVLEQLAREELKEDLVDLKNLRELESKAVTLEKYVKKRR' A
#
# COMPACT_ATOMS: atom_id res chain seq x y z
N MET A 1 -19.91 3.00 -12.83
CA MET A 1 -20.09 2.95 -11.37
C MET A 1 -19.83 4.36 -10.85
N LYS A 2 -20.71 4.94 -10.03
CA LYS A 2 -20.44 6.27 -9.44
C LYS A 2 -19.26 6.11 -8.48
N GLU A 3 -18.21 6.91 -8.67
CA GLU A 3 -17.11 7.00 -7.69
C GLU A 3 -17.67 7.60 -6.40
N GLU A 4 -17.85 6.76 -5.38
CA GLU A 4 -18.25 7.21 -4.04
C GLU A 4 -17.07 7.97 -3.41
N LYS A 5 -17.22 9.28 -3.25
CA LYS A 5 -16.22 10.13 -2.58
C LYS A 5 -16.68 10.39 -1.16
N THR A 6 -15.84 10.04 -0.20
CA THR A 6 -16.05 10.34 1.23
C THR A 6 -15.05 11.37 1.72
N ILE A 7 -15.34 12.02 2.85
CA ILE A 7 -14.46 13.01 3.46
C ILE A 7 -13.67 12.35 4.59
N LEU A 8 -12.35 12.32 4.45
CA LEU A 8 -11.43 11.94 5.53
C LEU A 8 -10.81 13.21 6.11
N ALA A 9 -11.18 13.58 7.34
CA ALA A 9 -10.64 14.74 8.04
C ALA A 9 -9.48 14.33 8.97
N VAL A 10 -8.29 14.86 8.72
CA VAL A 10 -7.08 14.57 9.51
C VAL A 10 -6.38 15.88 9.88
N LYS A 11 -5.82 15.94 11.09
CA LYS A 11 -4.95 17.04 11.51
C LYS A 11 -3.53 16.78 11.01
N VAL A 12 -2.96 17.76 10.33
CA VAL A 12 -1.58 17.73 9.83
C VAL A 12 -0.85 18.99 10.29
N ASP A 13 0.47 18.90 10.34
CA ASP A 13 1.32 20.05 10.62
C ASP A 13 1.10 21.17 9.60
N TYR A 14 1.09 22.42 10.08
CA TYR A 14 0.84 23.59 9.24
C TYR A 14 1.87 23.75 8.12
N ALA A 15 3.16 23.53 8.40
CA ALA A 15 4.21 23.67 7.41
C ALA A 15 4.09 22.60 6.31
N VAL A 16 3.64 21.39 6.67
CA VAL A 16 3.36 20.31 5.71
C VAL A 16 2.19 20.71 4.80
N ALA A 17 1.09 21.17 5.36
CA ALA A 17 -0.07 21.62 4.59
C ALA A 17 0.31 22.75 3.61
N GLU A 18 1.13 23.70 4.05
CA GLU A 18 1.55 24.83 3.22
C GLU A 18 2.50 24.42 2.08
N ARG A 19 3.41 23.48 2.35
CA ARG A 19 4.25 22.87 1.30
C ARG A 19 3.42 22.16 0.24
N VAL A 20 2.44 21.36 0.65
CA VAL A 20 1.55 20.64 -0.28
C VAL A 20 0.75 21.60 -1.15
N LYS A 21 0.15 22.65 -0.53
CA LYS A 21 -0.59 23.68 -1.28
C LYS A 21 0.29 24.38 -2.31
N ARG A 22 1.49 24.80 -1.91
CA ARG A 22 2.44 25.47 -2.80
C ARG A 22 2.85 24.58 -3.97
N PHE A 23 3.26 23.35 -3.68
CA PHE A 23 3.66 22.37 -4.68
C PHE A 23 2.56 22.11 -5.72
N CYS A 24 1.33 21.93 -5.24
CA CYS A 24 0.20 21.68 -6.11
C CYS A 24 -0.17 22.92 -6.94
N ARG A 25 -0.12 24.12 -6.35
CA ARG A 25 -0.40 25.39 -7.04
C ARG A 25 0.61 25.66 -8.16
N GLU A 26 1.90 25.46 -7.90
CA GLU A 26 2.98 25.66 -8.88
C GLU A 26 2.86 24.72 -10.09
N ARG A 27 2.29 23.53 -9.89
CA ARG A 27 2.16 22.49 -10.93
C ARG A 27 0.76 22.36 -11.53
N GLY A 28 -0.19 23.22 -11.12
CA GLY A 28 -1.59 23.15 -11.58
C GLY A 28 -2.33 21.88 -11.17
N LEU A 29 -1.95 21.26 -10.04
CA LEU A 29 -2.53 20.01 -9.55
C LEU A 29 -3.64 20.26 -8.53
N LYS A 30 -4.70 19.43 -8.56
CA LYS A 30 -5.74 19.44 -7.54
C LYS A 30 -5.22 18.79 -6.24
N TYR A 31 -5.45 19.45 -5.11
CA TYR A 31 -4.98 18.97 -3.80
C TYR A 31 -5.53 17.58 -3.47
N GLY A 32 -6.83 17.36 -3.67
CA GLY A 32 -7.46 16.07 -3.41
C GLY A 32 -6.81 14.93 -4.21
N PHE A 33 -6.56 15.15 -5.51
CA PHE A 33 -5.90 14.16 -6.36
C PHE A 33 -4.47 13.85 -5.89
N PHE A 34 -3.71 14.89 -5.52
CA PHE A 34 -2.36 14.70 -5.02
C PHE A 34 -2.33 13.90 -3.70
N VAL A 35 -3.21 14.24 -2.75
CA VAL A 35 -3.31 13.56 -1.46
C VAL A 35 -3.78 12.12 -1.64
N GLU A 36 -4.82 11.89 -2.43
CA GLU A 36 -5.35 10.55 -2.71
C GLU A 36 -4.27 9.65 -3.33
N LYS A 37 -3.54 10.15 -4.33
CA LYS A 37 -2.43 9.43 -4.93
C LYS A 37 -1.31 9.14 -3.94
N ALA A 38 -0.93 10.13 -3.13
CA ALA A 38 0.12 9.95 -2.13
C ALA A 38 -0.26 8.91 -1.06
N VAL A 39 -1.54 8.88 -0.64
CA VAL A 39 -2.05 7.87 0.29
C VAL A 39 -1.99 6.47 -0.33
N LEU A 40 -2.44 6.31 -1.58
CA LEU A 40 -2.37 5.03 -2.29
C LEU A 40 -0.93 4.52 -2.45
N GLU A 41 0.00 5.41 -2.82
CA GLU A 41 1.41 5.08 -2.94
C GLU A 41 2.04 4.66 -1.60
N GLN A 42 1.65 5.32 -0.50
CA GLN A 42 2.14 4.96 0.83
C GLN A 42 1.57 3.62 1.31
N LEU A 43 0.28 3.34 1.06
CA LEU A 43 -0.34 2.06 1.39
C LEU A 43 0.37 0.91 0.67
N ALA A 44 0.57 1.04 -0.65
CA ALA A 44 1.25 0.01 -1.44
C ALA A 44 2.69 -0.27 -0.96
N ARG A 45 3.38 0.74 -0.41
CA ARG A 45 4.73 0.56 0.17
C ARG A 45 4.71 -0.21 1.48
N GLU A 46 3.75 0.06 2.35
CA GLU A 46 3.61 -0.67 3.62
C GLU A 46 3.17 -2.13 3.34
N GLU A 47 2.21 -2.35 2.45
CA GLU A 47 1.79 -3.69 2.03
C GLU A 47 2.97 -4.50 1.45
N LEU A 48 3.74 -3.91 0.54
CA LEU A 48 4.94 -4.56 -0.01
C LEU A 48 5.96 -4.92 1.08
N LYS A 49 6.10 -4.06 2.10
CA LYS A 49 7.02 -4.32 3.21
C LYS A 49 6.54 -5.51 4.05
N GLU A 50 5.24 -5.59 4.32
CA GLU A 50 4.63 -6.73 5.01
C GLU A 50 4.82 -8.03 4.19
N ASP A 51 4.52 -7.99 2.90
CA ASP A 51 4.70 -9.13 1.98
C ASP A 51 6.15 -9.66 1.98
N LEU A 52 7.14 -8.76 1.99
CA LEU A 52 8.56 -9.15 2.04
C LEU A 52 8.95 -9.81 3.36
N VAL A 53 8.37 -9.33 4.47
CA VAL A 53 8.59 -9.94 5.79
C VAL A 53 7.97 -11.34 5.83
N ASP A 54 6.75 -11.48 5.33
CA ASP A 54 6.08 -12.78 5.25
C ASP A 54 6.83 -13.75 4.34
N LEU A 55 7.30 -13.29 3.18
CA LEU A 55 8.13 -14.10 2.28
C LEU A 55 9.38 -14.62 3.00
N LYS A 56 10.05 -13.77 3.77
CA LYS A 56 11.23 -14.17 4.56
C LYS A 56 10.86 -15.25 5.58
N ASN A 57 9.79 -15.03 6.34
CA ASN A 57 9.34 -15.95 7.37
C ASN A 57 8.92 -17.31 6.77
N LEU A 58 8.21 -17.30 5.64
CA LEU A 58 7.78 -18.50 4.94
C LEU A 58 8.95 -19.28 4.35
N ARG A 59 10.01 -18.59 3.90
CA ARG A 59 11.22 -19.23 3.37
C ARG A 59 11.92 -20.09 4.42
N GLU A 60 11.90 -19.71 5.69
CA GLU A 60 12.45 -20.53 6.78
C GLU A 60 11.66 -21.85 6.96
N LEU A 61 10.37 -21.84 6.60
CA LEU A 61 9.49 -23.00 6.68
C LEU A 61 9.55 -23.92 5.44
N GLU A 62 10.27 -23.53 4.39
CA GLU A 62 10.40 -24.30 3.15
C GLU A 62 10.97 -25.71 3.39
N SER A 63 11.93 -25.83 4.30
CA SER A 63 12.51 -27.13 4.72
C SER A 63 11.50 -28.10 5.33
N LYS A 64 10.40 -27.57 5.90
CA LYS A 64 9.31 -28.34 6.51
C LYS A 64 8.16 -28.58 5.52
N ALA A 65 8.23 -28.00 4.33
CA ALA A 65 7.16 -28.10 3.33
C ALA A 65 7.14 -29.50 2.69
N VAL A 66 5.94 -29.96 2.36
CA VAL A 66 5.75 -31.20 1.59
C VAL A 66 5.98 -30.89 0.11
N THR A 67 6.77 -31.71 -0.58
CA THR A 67 6.97 -31.62 -2.03
C THR A 67 5.65 -31.64 -2.78
N LEU A 68 5.54 -30.86 -3.86
CA LEU A 68 4.33 -30.76 -4.69
C LEU A 68 3.76 -32.12 -5.09
N GLU A 69 4.61 -33.06 -5.50
CA GLU A 69 4.22 -34.42 -5.91
C GLU A 69 3.52 -35.20 -4.79
N LYS A 70 4.06 -35.15 -3.57
CA LYS A 70 3.46 -35.78 -2.38
C LYS A 70 2.13 -35.14 -2.01
N TYR A 71 2.00 -33.83 -2.19
CA TYR A 71 0.75 -33.11 -1.94
C TYR A 71 -0.35 -33.50 -2.92
N VAL A 72 -0.04 -33.52 -4.22
CA VAL A 72 -0.99 -33.89 -5.29
C VAL A 72 -1.47 -35.34 -5.14
N LYS A 73 -0.57 -36.27 -4.78
CA LYS A 73 -0.94 -37.67 -4.52
C LYS A 73 -1.87 -37.85 -3.33
N LYS A 74 -1.80 -37.00 -2.30
CA LYS A 74 -2.67 -37.05 -1.12
C LYS A 74 -4.09 -36.49 -1.36
N ARG A 75 -4.27 -35.71 -2.42
CA ARG A 75 -5.55 -35.06 -2.76
C ARG A 75 -6.45 -35.91 -3.67
N ARG A 76 -5.90 -36.92 -4.34
CA ARG A 76 -6.65 -37.92 -5.12
C ARG A 76 -6.99 -39.10 -4.22
#